data_AF-A0A1V1X2A7-F1
#
_entry.id   AF-A0A1V1X2A7-F1
#
_cell.length_a   1.000
_cell.length_b   1.000
_cell.length_c   1.000
_cell.angle_alpha   90.00
_cell.angle_beta   90.00
_cell.angle_gamma   90.00
#
_symmetry.space_group_name_H-M   'P 1'
#
loop_
_entity.id
_entity.type
_entity.pdbx_description
1 polymer ?
#
loop_
_entity_poly.entity_id
_entity_poly.type
_entity_poly.pdbx_seq_one_letter_code
_entity_poly.pdbx_strand_id
1 'polypeptide(L)'
;MMKYKRVTVAVLATFLLVIIGSRAWAQEPVRPAVDGVFDPQKEARIESLVARFLPDCFEQFKQVDFFVNKPYLYKGIFTAFNQRRDQSIGYAVNILRRPVKEMIDGKLITRGKDLYIAKKVFEVFPDESTDMLLTAYKGGDPITKGNIILASGNVVGILIRSLLIDALNDKTTCQDIHVEMVGDPLRICDVAYNQLVLRYKIKNVLRTIGTVHRIKIRDYHISILKKIL
;
A
#
# COMPACT_ATOMS: atom_id res chain seq x y z
N MET A 1 59.96 13.48 -8.85
CA MET A 1 59.04 12.78 -7.91
C MET A 1 57.72 13.57 -7.78
N MET A 2 56.87 13.65 -8.82
CA MET A 2 55.65 14.49 -8.75
C MET A 2 54.57 14.25 -9.83
N LYS A 3 54.49 13.06 -10.44
CA LYS A 3 53.46 12.75 -11.47
C LYS A 3 52.39 11.75 -11.04
N TYR A 4 52.59 11.01 -9.95
CA TYR A 4 51.63 9.98 -9.50
C TYR A 4 50.53 10.47 -8.56
N LYS A 5 50.62 11.69 -8.00
CA LYS A 5 49.58 12.24 -7.09
C LYS A 5 48.34 12.79 -7.80
N ARG A 6 48.41 13.13 -9.09
CA ARG A 6 47.27 13.72 -9.82
C ARG A 6 46.29 12.68 -10.36
N VAL A 7 46.76 11.48 -10.68
CA VAL A 7 45.92 10.39 -11.23
C VAL A 7 45.07 9.73 -10.14
N THR A 8 45.59 9.62 -8.92
CA THR A 8 44.87 9.02 -7.78
C THR A 8 43.67 9.86 -7.31
N VAL A 9 43.77 11.19 -7.38
CA VAL A 9 42.66 12.09 -6.98
C VAL A 9 41.53 12.07 -8.01
N ALA A 10 41.84 11.96 -9.30
CA ALA A 10 40.83 11.89 -10.35
C ALA A 10 40.00 10.60 -10.28
N VAL A 11 40.62 9.44 -10.01
CA VAL A 11 39.90 8.15 -9.89
C VAL A 11 39.04 8.10 -8.62
N LEU A 12 39.47 8.71 -7.51
CA LEU A 12 38.66 8.79 -6.29
C LEU A 12 37.44 9.70 -6.46
N ALA A 13 37.56 10.80 -7.20
CA ALA A 13 36.46 11.74 -7.44
C ALA A 13 35.35 11.12 -8.32
N THR A 14 35.71 10.31 -9.32
CA THR A 14 34.72 9.58 -10.14
C THR A 14 34.05 8.46 -9.35
N PHE A 15 34.77 7.79 -8.44
CA PHE A 15 34.15 6.80 -7.54
C PHE A 15 33.19 7.44 -6.52
N LEU A 16 33.50 8.64 -6.01
CA LEU A 16 32.59 9.38 -5.12
C LEU A 16 31.31 9.85 -5.83
N LEU A 17 31.41 10.27 -7.09
CA LEU A 17 30.24 10.70 -7.89
C LEU A 17 29.30 9.55 -8.24
N VAL A 18 29.80 8.32 -8.39
CA VAL A 18 28.97 7.12 -8.60
C VAL A 18 28.23 6.70 -7.31
N ILE A 19 28.83 6.94 -6.14
CA ILE A 19 28.18 6.65 -4.85
C ILE A 19 27.07 7.66 -4.55
N ILE A 20 27.22 8.93 -4.97
CA ILE A 20 26.18 9.96 -4.78
C ILE A 20 25.02 9.80 -5.78
N GLY A 21 25.27 9.25 -6.96
CA GLY A 21 24.25 9.06 -8.01
C GLY A 21 23.26 7.90 -7.80
N SER A 22 23.43 7.07 -6.76
CA SER A 22 22.57 5.90 -6.52
C SER A 22 21.47 6.12 -5.48
N ARG A 23 21.32 7.34 -4.95
CA ARG A 23 20.00 7.78 -4.43
C ARG A 23 19.11 8.03 -5.63
N ALA A 24 18.62 6.97 -6.27
CA ALA A 24 17.41 7.07 -7.07
C ALA A 24 16.35 7.63 -6.11
N TRP A 25 16.00 8.91 -6.27
CA TRP A 25 15.00 9.57 -5.43
C TRP A 25 13.75 8.72 -5.50
N ALA A 26 13.47 8.04 -4.38
CA ALA A 26 12.27 7.25 -4.18
C ALA A 26 11.07 8.17 -4.39
N GLN A 27 10.48 8.12 -5.59
CA GLN A 27 9.39 9.02 -5.94
C GLN A 27 8.16 8.60 -5.15
N GLU A 28 7.60 9.52 -4.37
CA GLU A 28 6.32 9.30 -3.71
C GLU A 28 5.23 8.97 -4.74
N PRO A 29 4.21 8.16 -4.37
CA PRO A 29 3.05 8.01 -5.21
C PRO A 29 2.44 9.37 -5.56
N VAL A 30 1.78 9.45 -6.69
CA VAL A 30 1.04 10.66 -7.10
C VAL A 30 -0.42 10.44 -6.75
N ARG A 31 -1.09 11.47 -6.22
CA ARG A 31 -2.53 11.45 -6.01
C ARG A 31 -3.23 11.10 -7.35
N PRO A 32 -4.20 10.17 -7.36
CA PRO A 32 -4.90 9.82 -8.58
C PRO A 32 -5.66 11.02 -9.16
N ALA A 33 -5.69 11.12 -10.50
CA ALA A 33 -6.58 12.03 -11.20
C ALA A 33 -8.04 11.57 -11.03
N VAL A 34 -8.93 12.51 -10.75
CA VAL A 34 -10.36 12.27 -10.44
C VAL A 34 -11.32 13.04 -11.35
N ASP A 35 -10.79 13.79 -12.31
CA ASP A 35 -11.48 14.73 -13.19
C ASP A 35 -11.60 14.22 -14.65
N GLY A 36 -11.21 12.96 -14.90
CA GLY A 36 -11.30 12.36 -16.23
C GLY A 36 -12.73 12.34 -16.78
N VAL A 37 -12.91 12.58 -18.07
CA VAL A 37 -14.23 12.53 -18.73
C VAL A 37 -14.43 11.19 -19.42
N PHE A 38 -15.57 10.56 -19.19
CA PHE A 38 -15.97 9.28 -19.75
C PHE A 38 -17.19 9.43 -20.66
N ASP A 39 -17.58 8.34 -21.30
CA ASP A 39 -18.81 8.31 -22.10
C ASP A 39 -20.06 8.63 -21.23
N PRO A 40 -21.14 9.16 -21.83
CA PRO A 40 -22.31 9.60 -21.08
C PRO A 40 -22.95 8.53 -20.18
N GLN A 41 -22.87 7.26 -20.58
CA GLN A 41 -23.43 6.16 -19.78
C GLN A 41 -22.64 5.94 -18.48
N LYS A 42 -21.31 6.00 -18.56
CA LYS A 42 -20.42 5.94 -17.39
C LYS A 42 -20.57 7.15 -16.48
N GLU A 43 -20.72 8.34 -17.03
CA GLU A 43 -20.94 9.56 -16.23
C GLU A 43 -22.26 9.49 -15.47
N ALA A 44 -23.37 9.16 -16.14
CA ALA A 44 -24.67 8.98 -15.49
C ALA A 44 -24.62 7.90 -14.39
N ARG A 45 -23.85 6.82 -14.62
CA ARG A 45 -23.65 5.79 -13.59
C ARG A 45 -22.91 6.32 -12.37
N ILE A 46 -21.84 7.10 -12.55
CA ILE A 46 -21.12 7.75 -11.44
C ILE A 46 -22.05 8.68 -10.66
N GLU A 47 -22.80 9.54 -11.36
CA GLU A 47 -23.74 10.48 -10.74
C GLU A 47 -24.79 9.76 -9.89
N SER A 48 -25.28 8.61 -10.36
CA SER A 48 -26.23 7.78 -9.62
C SER A 48 -25.69 7.26 -8.27
N LEU A 49 -24.38 7.30 -8.03
CA LEU A 49 -23.77 6.84 -6.78
C LEU A 49 -23.80 7.89 -5.66
N VAL A 50 -23.99 9.17 -5.98
CA VAL A 50 -23.95 10.28 -5.01
C VAL A 50 -25.03 10.11 -3.93
N ALA A 51 -26.24 9.74 -4.35
CA ALA A 51 -27.39 9.58 -3.44
C ALA A 51 -27.50 8.17 -2.83
N ARG A 52 -26.65 7.22 -3.23
CA ARG A 52 -26.74 5.83 -2.75
C ARG A 52 -26.20 5.66 -1.34
N PHE A 53 -26.69 4.65 -0.63
CA PHE A 53 -26.14 4.26 0.66
C PHE A 53 -24.70 3.74 0.51
N LEU A 54 -23.88 3.95 1.53
CA LEU A 54 -22.44 3.82 1.43
C LEU A 54 -21.97 2.38 1.14
N PRO A 55 -22.48 1.34 1.83
CA PRO A 55 -22.27 -0.06 1.44
C PRO A 55 -22.60 -0.35 -0.03
N ASP A 56 -23.72 0.19 -0.55
CA ASP A 56 -24.13 -0.05 -1.93
C ASP A 56 -23.13 0.56 -2.92
N CYS A 57 -22.55 1.72 -2.61
CA CYS A 57 -21.46 2.29 -3.41
C CYS A 57 -20.25 1.35 -3.45
N PHE A 58 -19.84 0.78 -2.32
CA PHE A 58 -18.74 -0.20 -2.27
C PHE A 58 -19.06 -1.44 -3.10
N GLU A 59 -20.29 -1.96 -3.04
CA GLU A 59 -20.74 -3.07 -3.90
C GLU A 59 -20.69 -2.71 -5.40
N GLN A 60 -21.09 -1.50 -5.76
CA GLN A 60 -21.01 -1.02 -7.13
C GLN A 60 -19.57 -0.91 -7.63
N PHE A 61 -18.65 -0.43 -6.79
CA PHE A 61 -17.23 -0.32 -7.16
C PHE A 61 -16.54 -1.68 -7.35
N LYS A 62 -17.10 -2.76 -6.80
CA LYS A 62 -16.63 -4.14 -7.02
C LYS A 62 -17.07 -4.74 -8.36
N GLN A 63 -17.99 -4.09 -9.08
CA GLN A 63 -18.43 -4.52 -10.41
C GLN A 63 -17.30 -4.36 -11.43
N VAL A 64 -17.28 -5.25 -12.43
CA VAL A 64 -16.15 -5.40 -13.37
C VAL A 64 -15.74 -4.07 -14.01
N ASP A 65 -16.71 -3.27 -14.48
CA ASP A 65 -16.44 -2.00 -15.17
C ASP A 65 -15.63 -1.02 -14.33
N PHE A 66 -15.94 -0.89 -13.05
CA PHE A 66 -15.16 -0.08 -12.11
C PHE A 66 -13.86 -0.78 -11.74
N PHE A 67 -13.92 -2.08 -11.44
CA PHE A 67 -12.80 -2.82 -10.88
C PHE A 67 -11.57 -2.85 -11.80
N VAL A 68 -11.77 -2.98 -13.12
CA VAL A 68 -10.68 -3.05 -14.11
C VAL A 68 -10.23 -1.69 -14.63
N ASN A 69 -11.04 -0.64 -14.49
CA ASN A 69 -10.74 0.70 -14.98
C ASN A 69 -10.46 1.66 -13.81
N LYS A 70 -9.18 1.79 -13.43
CA LYS A 70 -8.76 2.61 -12.28
C LYS A 70 -9.17 4.09 -12.40
N PRO A 71 -8.94 4.82 -13.52
CA PRO A 71 -9.43 6.19 -13.66
C PRO A 71 -10.94 6.31 -13.42
N TYR A 72 -11.74 5.38 -13.95
CA TYR A 72 -13.19 5.37 -13.77
C TYR A 72 -13.59 5.13 -12.32
N LEU A 73 -12.90 4.20 -11.64
CA LEU A 73 -13.07 3.96 -10.20
C LEU A 73 -12.68 5.17 -9.34
N TYR A 74 -11.56 5.83 -9.62
CA TYR A 74 -11.12 6.99 -8.85
C TYR A 74 -12.10 8.16 -8.95
N LYS A 75 -12.56 8.48 -10.17
CA LYS A 75 -13.62 9.47 -10.35
C LYS A 75 -14.90 9.05 -9.64
N GLY A 76 -15.32 7.78 -9.79
CA GLY A 76 -16.50 7.25 -9.12
C GLY A 76 -16.45 7.40 -7.61
N ILE A 77 -15.34 7.03 -6.98
CA ILE A 77 -15.10 7.19 -5.53
C ILE A 77 -15.14 8.67 -5.15
N PHE A 78 -14.42 9.53 -5.88
CA PHE A 78 -14.39 10.96 -5.60
C PHE A 78 -15.80 11.53 -5.66
N THR A 79 -16.51 11.37 -6.77
CA THR A 79 -17.86 11.90 -6.94
C THR A 79 -18.84 11.35 -5.90
N ALA A 80 -18.83 10.04 -5.65
CA ALA A 80 -19.77 9.42 -4.71
C ALA A 80 -19.54 9.84 -3.25
N PHE A 81 -18.29 10.15 -2.86
CA PHE A 81 -17.92 10.38 -1.47
C PHE A 81 -17.40 11.79 -1.16
N ASN A 82 -17.31 12.69 -2.14
CA ASN A 82 -16.74 14.03 -1.96
C ASN A 82 -17.37 14.83 -0.80
N GLN A 83 -18.68 14.68 -0.60
CA GLN A 83 -19.45 15.35 0.46
C GLN A 83 -19.59 14.51 1.75
N ARG A 84 -18.98 13.31 1.80
CA ARG A 84 -19.07 12.36 2.90
C ARG A 84 -17.77 11.57 3.09
N ARG A 85 -16.64 12.28 2.98
CA ARG A 85 -15.29 11.71 3.00
C ARG A 85 -15.04 10.92 4.28
N ASP A 86 -15.28 11.55 5.43
CA ASP A 86 -15.07 10.92 6.75
C ASP A 86 -15.85 9.63 6.93
N GLN A 87 -17.12 9.60 6.49
CA GLN A 87 -17.95 8.40 6.56
C GLN A 87 -17.41 7.29 5.67
N SER A 88 -16.96 7.63 4.45
CA SER A 88 -16.39 6.67 3.52
C SER A 88 -15.04 6.10 3.97
N ILE A 89 -14.19 6.96 4.56
CA ILE A 89 -12.89 6.57 5.11
C ILE A 89 -13.11 5.72 6.36
N GLY A 90 -14.02 6.12 7.26
CA GLY A 90 -14.37 5.33 8.45
C GLY A 90 -14.89 3.94 8.10
N TYR A 91 -15.74 3.84 7.06
CA TYR A 91 -16.19 2.56 6.55
C TYR A 91 -15.05 1.73 5.94
N ALA A 92 -14.18 2.36 5.14
CA ALA A 92 -12.99 1.71 4.58
C ALA A 92 -12.04 1.21 5.68
N VAL A 93 -11.84 1.96 6.76
CA VAL A 93 -11.06 1.55 7.94
C VAL A 93 -11.72 0.35 8.63
N ASN A 94 -13.05 0.33 8.74
CA ASN A 94 -13.75 -0.80 9.33
C ASN A 94 -13.57 -2.09 8.51
N ILE A 95 -13.46 -2.00 7.18
CA ILE A 95 -13.12 -3.14 6.32
C ILE A 95 -11.76 -3.75 6.72
N LEU A 96 -10.77 -2.92 7.09
CA LEU A 96 -9.42 -3.35 7.46
C LEU A 96 -9.34 -4.11 8.79
N ARG A 97 -10.35 -3.98 9.66
CA ARG A 97 -10.38 -4.64 10.98
C ARG A 97 -10.63 -6.14 10.94
N ARG A 98 -10.99 -6.66 9.77
CA ARG A 98 -11.38 -8.05 9.59
C ARG A 98 -10.37 -8.77 8.70
N PRO A 99 -10.12 -10.08 8.91
CA PRO A 99 -9.25 -10.86 8.05
C PRO A 99 -9.63 -10.75 6.57
N VAL A 100 -8.62 -10.73 5.69
CA VAL A 100 -8.82 -10.71 4.23
C VAL A 100 -9.24 -12.08 3.73
N LYS A 101 -8.75 -13.14 4.39
CA LYS A 101 -9.12 -14.52 4.15
C LYS A 101 -9.55 -15.12 5.49
N GLU A 102 -10.70 -15.76 5.50
CA GLU A 102 -11.28 -16.33 6.72
C GLU A 102 -11.93 -17.68 6.36
N MET A 103 -11.84 -18.66 7.24
CA MET A 103 -12.56 -19.92 7.10
C MET A 103 -13.91 -19.81 7.79
N ILE A 104 -14.99 -19.86 7.02
CA ILE A 104 -16.37 -19.82 7.53
C ILE A 104 -17.06 -21.10 7.05
N ASP A 105 -17.58 -21.90 7.98
CA ASP A 105 -18.24 -23.18 7.71
C ASP A 105 -17.43 -24.11 6.78
N GLY A 106 -16.11 -24.19 7.02
CA GLY A 106 -15.20 -25.02 6.22
C GLY A 106 -14.88 -24.48 4.82
N LYS A 107 -15.37 -23.28 4.47
CA LYS A 107 -15.07 -22.62 3.19
C LYS A 107 -14.16 -21.42 3.39
N LEU A 108 -13.15 -21.29 2.53
CA LEU A 108 -12.30 -20.11 2.48
C LEU A 108 -13.06 -18.95 1.83
N ILE A 109 -13.43 -17.95 2.63
CA ILE A 109 -14.04 -16.71 2.17
C ILE A 109 -12.95 -15.66 1.99
N THR A 110 -12.94 -14.99 0.83
CA THR A 110 -12.00 -13.92 0.52
C THR A 110 -12.70 -12.57 0.41
N ARG A 111 -12.18 -11.60 1.17
CA ARG A 111 -12.60 -10.20 1.18
C ARG A 111 -11.63 -9.31 0.39
N GLY A 112 -10.89 -9.91 -0.55
CA GLY A 112 -9.88 -9.22 -1.34
C GLY A 112 -10.43 -8.04 -2.16
N LYS A 113 -11.67 -8.15 -2.68
CA LYS A 113 -12.33 -7.04 -3.38
C LYS A 113 -12.66 -5.89 -2.45
N ASP A 114 -13.16 -6.17 -1.24
CA ASP A 114 -13.48 -5.14 -0.24
C ASP A 114 -12.22 -4.37 0.16
N LEU A 115 -11.15 -5.10 0.46
CA LEU A 115 -9.85 -4.50 0.75
C LEU A 115 -9.35 -3.64 -0.42
N TYR A 116 -9.50 -4.12 -1.66
CA TYR A 116 -9.10 -3.35 -2.84
C TYR A 116 -9.85 -2.02 -2.96
N ILE A 117 -11.17 -2.01 -2.75
CA ILE A 117 -11.94 -0.76 -2.79
C ILE A 117 -11.58 0.16 -1.62
N ALA A 118 -11.42 -0.37 -0.41
CA ALA A 118 -10.96 0.42 0.74
C ALA A 118 -9.63 1.12 0.46
N LYS A 119 -8.67 0.41 -0.15
CA LYS A 119 -7.40 1.00 -0.62
C LYS A 119 -7.61 2.17 -1.55
N LYS A 120 -8.55 2.06 -2.49
CA LYS A 120 -8.81 3.12 -3.47
C LYS A 120 -9.44 4.35 -2.85
N VAL A 121 -10.26 4.17 -1.81
CA VAL A 121 -10.79 5.30 -1.01
C VAL A 121 -9.64 6.09 -0.35
N PHE A 122 -8.68 5.41 0.29
CA PHE A 122 -7.54 6.10 0.91
C PHE A 122 -6.61 6.76 -0.12
N GLU A 123 -6.43 6.15 -1.29
CA GLU A 123 -5.66 6.75 -2.39
C GLU A 123 -6.32 8.03 -2.92
N VAL A 124 -7.66 8.10 -2.96
CA VAL A 124 -8.42 9.28 -3.42
C VAL A 124 -8.45 10.39 -2.38
N PHE A 125 -8.55 10.05 -1.09
CA PHE A 125 -8.62 11.00 0.04
C PHE A 125 -7.42 10.82 1.00
N PRO A 126 -6.18 11.05 0.55
CA PRO A 126 -4.99 10.72 1.34
C PRO A 126 -4.80 11.65 2.55
N ASP A 127 -5.19 12.92 2.45
CA ASP A 127 -5.00 13.90 3.52
C ASP A 127 -5.93 13.58 4.69
N GLU A 128 -7.19 13.27 4.39
CA GLU A 128 -8.23 12.94 5.37
C GLU A 128 -8.05 11.53 5.95
N SER A 129 -7.50 10.59 5.17
CA SER A 129 -7.36 9.21 5.63
C SER A 129 -6.15 8.97 6.51
N THR A 130 -5.12 9.82 6.45
CA THR A 130 -3.85 9.61 7.15
C THR A 130 -4.05 9.45 8.66
N ASP A 131 -4.73 10.39 9.32
CA ASP A 131 -4.92 10.34 10.77
C ASP A 131 -5.80 9.17 11.22
N MET A 132 -6.82 8.83 10.43
CA MET A 132 -7.68 7.67 10.71
C MET A 132 -6.91 6.35 10.59
N LEU A 133 -6.04 6.21 9.59
CA LEU A 133 -5.18 5.04 9.41
C LEU A 133 -4.16 4.91 10.55
N LEU A 134 -3.51 6.00 10.96
CA LEU A 134 -2.56 6.00 12.07
C LEU A 134 -3.23 5.64 13.39
N THR A 135 -4.40 6.20 13.66
CA THR A 135 -5.19 5.91 14.87
C THR A 135 -5.62 4.44 14.89
N ALA A 136 -6.14 3.94 13.77
CA ALA A 136 -6.52 2.54 13.64
C ALA A 136 -5.32 1.59 13.77
N TYR A 137 -4.13 1.99 13.31
CA TYR A 137 -2.92 1.17 13.44
C TYR A 137 -2.48 1.08 14.90
N LYS A 138 -2.47 2.21 15.63
CA LYS A 138 -2.06 2.25 17.04
C LYS A 138 -2.95 1.36 17.93
N GLY A 139 -4.27 1.40 17.71
CA GLY A 139 -5.25 0.63 18.50
C GLY A 139 -5.61 -0.75 17.94
N GLY A 140 -5.11 -1.12 16.76
CA GLY A 140 -5.49 -2.34 16.06
C GLY A 140 -4.78 -3.59 16.59
N ASP A 141 -5.45 -4.74 16.44
CA ASP A 141 -4.81 -6.05 16.57
C ASP A 141 -3.80 -6.32 15.44
N PRO A 142 -3.00 -7.40 15.51
CA PRO A 142 -1.99 -7.66 14.47
C PRO A 142 -2.55 -7.78 13.06
N ILE A 143 -3.74 -8.36 12.87
CA ILE A 143 -4.39 -8.52 11.57
C ILE A 143 -4.78 -7.15 11.01
N THR A 144 -5.42 -6.32 11.83
CA THR A 144 -5.80 -4.95 11.53
C THR A 144 -4.57 -4.12 11.15
N LYS A 145 -3.49 -4.21 11.94
CA LYS A 145 -2.22 -3.53 11.65
C LYS A 145 -1.64 -3.98 10.31
N GLY A 146 -1.59 -5.28 10.03
CA GLY A 146 -1.13 -5.82 8.76
C GLY A 146 -1.95 -5.31 7.57
N ASN A 147 -3.28 -5.27 7.71
CA ASN A 147 -4.20 -4.74 6.70
C ASN A 147 -4.01 -3.24 6.47
N ILE A 148 -3.75 -2.45 7.52
CA ILE A 148 -3.46 -1.02 7.41
C ILE A 148 -2.16 -0.79 6.66
N ILE A 149 -1.08 -1.52 6.99
CA ILE A 149 0.18 -1.44 6.24
C ILE A 149 -0.06 -1.79 4.77
N LEU A 150 -0.75 -2.90 4.50
CA LEU A 150 -1.11 -3.32 3.14
C LEU A 150 -1.93 -2.26 2.39
N ALA A 151 -2.82 -1.56 3.09
CA ALA A 151 -3.67 -0.54 2.50
C ALA A 151 -2.93 0.77 2.21
N SER A 152 -1.95 1.10 3.03
CA SER A 152 -1.20 2.36 3.00
C SER A 152 -0.17 2.46 1.87
N GLY A 153 0.11 1.36 1.15
CA GLY A 153 1.21 1.29 0.19
C GLY A 153 1.24 2.40 -0.88
N ASN A 154 0.07 2.82 -1.37
CA ASN A 154 -0.06 3.89 -2.38
C ASN A 154 -0.61 5.20 -1.82
N VAL A 155 -0.88 5.30 -0.52
CA VAL A 155 -1.43 6.52 0.09
C VAL A 155 -0.29 7.54 0.22
N VAL A 156 -0.44 8.71 -0.39
CA VAL A 156 0.59 9.76 -0.36
C VAL A 156 0.66 10.41 1.03
N GLY A 157 1.84 10.87 1.43
CA GLY A 157 2.03 11.61 2.68
C GLY A 157 3.21 11.12 3.51
N ILE A 158 3.90 12.07 4.15
CA ILE A 158 5.11 11.80 4.94
C ILE A 158 4.82 10.91 6.16
N LEU A 159 3.67 11.09 6.80
CA LEU A 159 3.27 10.29 7.95
C LEU A 159 2.99 8.83 7.57
N ILE A 160 2.39 8.59 6.40
CA ILE A 160 2.22 7.24 5.85
C ILE A 160 3.58 6.61 5.54
N ARG A 161 4.50 7.37 4.95
CA ARG A 161 5.88 6.90 4.74
C ARG A 161 6.53 6.49 6.07
N SER A 162 6.46 7.33 7.10
CA SER A 162 7.02 7.04 8.41
C SER A 162 6.39 5.77 9.02
N LEU A 163 5.06 5.64 8.96
CA LEU A 163 4.35 4.43 9.39
C LEU A 163 4.91 3.17 8.73
N LEU A 164 5.08 3.18 7.40
CA LEU A 164 5.60 2.04 6.66
C LEU A 164 7.06 1.71 7.04
N ILE A 165 7.89 2.72 7.26
CA ILE A 165 9.29 2.54 7.67
C ILE A 165 9.36 1.96 9.09
N ASP A 166 8.61 2.51 10.03
CA ASP A 166 8.58 2.06 11.42
C ASP A 166 8.09 0.60 11.52
N ALA A 167 7.11 0.25 10.69
CA ALA A 167 6.57 -1.11 10.59
C ALA A 167 7.61 -2.17 10.16
N LEU A 168 8.75 -1.79 9.54
CA LEU A 168 9.85 -2.72 9.28
C LEU A 168 10.50 -3.28 10.55
N ASN A 169 10.21 -2.71 11.72
CA ASN A 169 10.68 -3.21 13.02
C ASN A 169 9.66 -4.11 13.72
N ASP A 170 8.40 -4.14 13.27
CA ASP A 170 7.34 -4.92 13.91
C ASP A 170 7.32 -6.36 13.38
N LYS A 171 7.81 -7.30 14.19
CA LYS A 171 7.88 -8.73 13.85
C LYS A 171 6.60 -9.50 14.19
N THR A 172 5.53 -8.83 14.62
CA THR A 172 4.27 -9.49 14.99
C THR A 172 3.63 -10.13 13.76
N THR A 173 3.19 -11.38 13.91
CA THR A 173 2.45 -12.12 12.87
C THR A 173 1.10 -11.46 12.63
N CYS A 174 0.77 -11.15 11.38
CA CYS A 174 -0.47 -10.44 11.00
C CYS A 174 -1.34 -11.22 10.00
N GLN A 175 -1.06 -12.51 9.82
CA GLN A 175 -1.80 -13.38 8.92
C GLN A 175 -2.21 -14.65 9.65
N ASP A 176 -3.48 -15.03 9.51
CA ASP A 176 -3.99 -16.29 10.04
C ASP A 176 -3.41 -17.49 9.30
N ILE A 177 -3.13 -18.55 10.05
CA ILE A 177 -2.67 -19.82 9.51
C ILE A 177 -3.90 -20.59 8.99
N HIS A 178 -3.82 -21.07 7.76
CA HIS A 178 -4.86 -21.91 7.15
C HIS A 178 -4.22 -23.16 6.54
N VAL A 179 -5.01 -24.21 6.36
CA VAL A 179 -4.53 -25.54 5.90
C VAL A 179 -3.80 -25.52 4.54
N GLU A 180 -4.12 -24.54 3.70
CA GLU A 180 -3.47 -24.34 2.39
C GLU A 180 -2.19 -23.48 2.45
N MET A 181 -1.78 -23.00 3.63
CA MET A 181 -0.63 -22.11 3.76
C MET A 181 0.66 -22.91 3.64
N VAL A 182 1.54 -22.47 2.73
CA VAL A 182 2.90 -23.00 2.60
C VAL A 182 3.88 -22.04 3.25
N GLY A 183 4.61 -22.54 4.25
CA GLY A 183 5.64 -21.82 4.99
C GLY A 183 5.10 -20.97 6.15
N ASP A 184 5.93 -20.05 6.65
CA ASP A 184 5.60 -19.24 7.83
C ASP A 184 4.61 -18.11 7.47
N PRO A 185 3.65 -17.76 8.36
CA PRO A 185 2.74 -16.65 8.13
C PRO A 185 3.50 -15.32 7.99
N LEU A 186 2.88 -14.34 7.33
CA LEU A 186 3.47 -13.01 7.18
C LEU A 186 3.44 -12.23 8.50
N ARG A 187 4.51 -11.48 8.73
CA ARG A 187 4.62 -10.49 9.81
C ARG A 187 4.37 -9.09 9.27
N ILE A 188 4.08 -8.13 10.16
CA ILE A 188 3.87 -6.72 9.81
C ILE A 188 5.07 -6.17 9.02
N CYS A 189 6.30 -6.46 9.45
CA CYS A 189 7.51 -6.05 8.75
C CYS A 189 7.64 -6.66 7.34
N ASP A 190 7.11 -7.87 7.12
CA ASP A 190 7.12 -8.51 5.80
C ASP A 190 6.17 -7.75 4.84
N VAL A 191 4.99 -7.37 5.34
CA VAL A 191 4.02 -6.58 4.57
C VAL A 191 4.54 -5.17 4.29
N ALA A 192 5.18 -4.54 5.27
CA ALA A 192 5.78 -3.22 5.16
C ALA A 192 6.90 -3.18 4.11
N TYR A 193 7.78 -4.18 4.12
CA TYR A 193 8.80 -4.36 3.08
C TYR A 193 8.17 -4.36 1.68
N ASN A 194 7.15 -5.20 1.47
CA ASN A 194 6.48 -5.30 0.18
C ASN A 194 5.90 -3.94 -0.25
N GLN A 195 5.25 -3.23 0.67
CA GLN A 195 4.69 -1.92 0.34
C GLN A 195 5.78 -0.90 -0.03
N LEU A 196 6.87 -0.81 0.72
CA LEU A 196 7.96 0.14 0.45
C LEU A 196 8.67 -0.15 -0.87
N VAL A 197 8.96 -1.42 -1.16
CA VAL A 197 9.58 -1.84 -2.43
C VAL A 197 8.66 -1.53 -3.61
N LEU A 198 7.36 -1.80 -3.50
CA LEU A 198 6.38 -1.48 -4.53
C LEU A 198 6.22 0.03 -4.72
N ARG A 199 6.01 0.77 -3.62
CA ARG A 199 5.79 2.23 -3.56
C ARG A 199 6.90 2.99 -4.25
N TYR A 200 8.15 2.73 -3.89
CA TYR A 200 9.31 3.48 -4.37
C TYR A 200 10.04 2.82 -5.54
N LYS A 201 9.52 1.71 -6.07
CA LYS A 201 10.13 0.94 -7.17
C LYS A 201 11.62 0.63 -6.90
N ILE A 202 11.94 0.27 -5.66
CA ILE A 202 13.33 0.04 -5.21
C ILE A 202 13.92 -1.12 -6.03
N LYS A 203 15.08 -0.87 -6.62
CA LYS A 203 15.84 -1.85 -7.40
C LYS A 203 16.84 -2.58 -6.51
N ASN A 204 17.38 -3.70 -7.00
CA ASN A 204 18.40 -4.52 -6.32
C ASN A 204 17.96 -5.10 -4.97
N VAL A 205 16.65 -5.22 -4.76
CA VAL A 205 16.04 -5.95 -3.64
C VAL A 205 15.02 -6.93 -4.20
N LEU A 206 14.69 -7.98 -3.43
CA LEU A 206 13.67 -8.93 -3.85
C LEU A 206 12.33 -8.19 -3.99
N ARG A 207 11.65 -8.35 -5.13
CA ARG A 207 10.45 -7.55 -5.45
C ARG A 207 9.34 -7.70 -4.40
N THR A 208 9.17 -8.93 -3.90
CA THR A 208 8.16 -9.28 -2.91
C THR A 208 8.68 -10.44 -2.06
N ILE A 209 8.51 -10.37 -0.74
CA ILE A 209 8.62 -11.50 0.17
C ILE A 209 7.24 -12.06 0.50
N GLY A 210 7.18 -13.36 0.72
CA GLY A 210 5.94 -14.13 0.85
C GLY A 210 6.14 -15.34 1.76
N THR A 211 5.04 -16.05 2.06
CA THR A 211 5.04 -17.20 2.99
C THR A 211 6.03 -18.31 2.58
N VAL A 212 6.26 -18.47 1.27
CA VAL A 212 7.20 -19.44 0.70
C VAL A 212 8.68 -19.19 1.07
N HIS A 213 9.03 -17.97 1.51
CA HIS A 213 10.40 -17.66 1.91
C HIS A 213 10.58 -17.99 3.39
N ARG A 214 11.69 -18.65 3.75
CA ARG A 214 12.07 -18.85 5.16
C ARG A 214 12.25 -17.50 5.87
N ILE A 215 11.92 -17.42 7.16
CA ILE A 215 12.08 -16.19 7.97
C ILE A 215 13.47 -15.56 7.82
N LYS A 216 14.55 -16.35 7.84
CA LYS A 216 15.93 -15.85 7.67
C LYS A 216 16.15 -15.08 6.36
N ILE A 217 15.53 -15.52 5.27
CA ILE A 217 15.62 -14.84 3.96
C ILE A 217 14.82 -13.54 3.97
N ARG A 218 13.64 -13.54 4.59
CA ARG A 218 12.83 -12.32 4.76
C ARG A 218 13.58 -11.28 5.58
N ASP A 219 14.14 -11.68 6.72
CA ASP A 219 14.94 -10.82 7.61
C ASP A 219 16.17 -10.25 6.89
N TYR A 220 16.85 -11.05 6.07
CA TYR A 220 17.96 -10.59 5.25
C TYR A 220 17.54 -9.48 4.28
N HIS A 221 16.47 -9.67 3.51
CA HIS A 221 16.00 -8.65 2.58
C HIS A 221 15.48 -7.39 3.28
N ILE A 222 14.79 -7.54 4.41
CA ILE A 222 14.38 -6.41 5.26
C ILE A 222 15.62 -5.62 5.73
N SER A 223 16.69 -6.31 6.13
CA SER A 223 17.94 -5.65 6.55
C SER A 223 18.63 -4.87 5.41
N ILE A 224 18.55 -5.37 4.17
CA ILE A 224 19.05 -4.66 3.00
C ILE A 224 18.22 -3.41 2.75
N LEU A 225 16.89 -3.53 2.77
CA LEU A 225 15.99 -2.39 2.55
C LEU A 225 16.24 -1.28 3.58
N LYS A 226 16.41 -1.63 4.86
CA LYS A 226 16.74 -0.66 5.93
C LYS A 226 18.04 0.11 5.72
N LYS A 227 19.00 -0.44 4.95
CA LYS A 227 20.26 0.26 4.63
C LYS A 227 20.11 1.23 3.45
N ILE A 228 19.03 1.11 2.68
CA ILE A 228 18.74 1.95 1.51
C ILE A 228 17.88 3.16 1.92
N LEU A 229 16.95 2.96 2.86
CA LEU A 229 16.03 3.98 3.36
C LEU A 229 16.71 4.93 4.35
#